data_AF-A0A953CAN1-F1
#
_entry.id   AF-A0A953CAN1-F1
#
_cell.length_a   1.000
_cell.length_b   1.000
_cell.length_c   1.000
_cell.angle_alpha   90.00
_cell.angle_beta   90.00
_cell.angle_gamma   90.00
#
_symmetry.space_group_name_H-M   'P 1'
#
loop_
_entity.id
_entity.type
_entity.pdbx_description
1 polymer ?
#
loop_
_entity_poly.entity_id
_entity_poly.type
_entity_poly.pdbx_seq_one_letter_code
_entity_poly.pdbx_strand_id
1 'polypeptide(L)'
;MTQFRQQQQQRLQTRQNRMNVPAQTQRAAATATSINPLASAGLGGSWLASNLGSSRPQGAPGAWCGYAMRMEMVSQGYGDPGPEFNLVSHWCRVGSAAPVGAIGSIFVSRGHVSKVVAGDCPAGTVATISGNATARRVSHMCERVSTAVCSRWPGKVNS
;
A
#
# COMPACT_ATOMS: atom_id res chain seq x y z
N MET A 1 55.70 -15.62 -28.85
CA MET A 1 54.21 -15.54 -28.96
C MET A 1 53.51 -16.44 -27.92
N THR A 2 53.96 -16.47 -26.66
CA THR A 2 53.50 -17.50 -25.69
C THR A 2 52.77 -16.91 -24.47
N GLN A 3 52.98 -15.64 -24.13
CA GLN A 3 52.36 -15.01 -22.96
C GLN A 3 50.88 -14.63 -23.17
N PHE A 4 50.46 -14.27 -24.39
CA PHE A 4 49.06 -13.87 -24.66
C PHE A 4 48.05 -15.03 -24.52
N ARG A 5 48.48 -16.27 -24.77
CA ARG A 5 47.61 -17.46 -24.60
C ARG A 5 47.34 -17.79 -23.14
N GLN A 6 48.33 -17.60 -22.25
CA GLN A 6 48.16 -17.89 -20.82
C GLN A 6 47.19 -16.92 -20.15
N GLN A 7 47.20 -15.65 -20.55
CA GLN A 7 46.31 -14.64 -19.94
C GLN A 7 44.84 -14.83 -20.34
N GLN A 8 44.54 -15.35 -21.53
CA GLN A 8 43.17 -15.70 -21.93
C GLN A 8 42.65 -16.95 -21.20
N GLN A 9 43.50 -17.94 -20.96
CA GLN A 9 43.10 -19.15 -20.22
C GLN A 9 42.77 -18.84 -18.75
N GLN A 10 43.52 -17.94 -18.10
CA GLN A 10 43.22 -17.55 -16.71
C GLN A 10 41.86 -16.86 -16.59
N ARG A 11 41.46 -15.99 -17.54
CA ARG A 11 40.17 -15.30 -17.51
C ARG A 11 38.97 -16.23 -17.66
N LEU A 12 39.10 -17.33 -18.42
CA LEU A 12 38.03 -18.31 -18.58
C LEU A 12 37.84 -19.15 -17.30
N GLN A 13 38.93 -19.52 -16.63
CA GLN A 13 38.86 -20.25 -15.36
C GLN A 13 38.23 -19.40 -14.23
N THR A 14 38.51 -18.09 -14.17
CA THR A 14 37.89 -17.22 -13.16
C THR A 14 36.37 -17.05 -13.37
N ARG A 15 35.88 -17.15 -14.61
CA ARG A 15 34.44 -17.10 -14.92
C ARG A 15 33.72 -18.39 -14.53
N GLN A 16 34.34 -19.55 -14.71
CA GLN A 16 33.72 -20.83 -14.36
C GLN A 16 33.60 -21.04 -12.84
N ASN A 17 34.57 -20.58 -12.05
CA ASN A 17 34.51 -20.69 -10.58
C ASN A 17 33.46 -19.80 -9.90
N ARG A 18 32.86 -18.83 -10.60
CA ARG A 18 31.76 -18.00 -10.07
C ARG A 18 30.38 -18.64 -10.23
N MET A 19 30.25 -19.74 -10.97
CA MET A 19 28.95 -20.39 -11.23
C MET A 19 28.70 -21.65 -10.39
N ASN A 20 29.53 -21.93 -9.39
CA ASN A 20 29.33 -23.04 -8.46
C ASN A 20 29.13 -22.53 -7.03
N VAL A 21 27.95 -21.98 -6.76
CA VAL A 21 27.40 -21.90 -5.40
C VAL A 21 26.27 -22.92 -5.32
N PRO A 22 26.42 -24.02 -4.56
CA PRO A 22 25.32 -24.94 -4.33
C PRO A 22 24.35 -24.33 -3.32
N ALA A 23 23.20 -23.84 -3.79
CA ALA A 23 22.07 -23.57 -2.91
C ALA A 23 21.38 -24.90 -2.60
N GLN A 24 21.55 -25.33 -1.35
CA GLN A 24 21.01 -26.53 -0.77
C GLN A 24 19.47 -26.56 -0.84
N THR A 25 18.99 -27.73 -1.22
CA THR A 25 17.72 -28.38 -0.84
C THR A 25 16.93 -27.70 0.27
N GLN A 26 15.66 -27.37 -0.02
CA GLN A 26 14.53 -27.68 0.86
C GLN A 26 13.21 -27.66 0.06
N ARG A 27 12.71 -28.87 -0.22
CA ARG A 27 11.29 -29.11 -0.46
C ARG A 27 10.52 -28.74 0.80
N ALA A 28 9.54 -27.85 0.69
CA ALA A 28 8.34 -27.88 1.50
C ALA A 28 7.26 -27.07 0.78
N ALA A 29 6.19 -27.75 0.39
CA ALA A 29 4.90 -27.10 0.21
C ALA A 29 4.53 -26.47 1.57
N ALA A 30 4.69 -25.16 1.68
CA ALA A 30 4.20 -24.38 2.81
C ALA A 30 3.05 -23.53 2.31
N THR A 31 1.86 -24.12 2.36
CA THR A 31 0.66 -23.43 2.84
C THR A 31 1.04 -22.70 4.13
N ALA A 32 1.45 -21.45 4.01
CA ALA A 32 1.62 -20.55 5.13
C ALA A 32 0.99 -19.21 4.74
N THR A 33 -0.33 -19.26 4.68
CA THR A 33 -1.23 -18.18 5.05
C THR A 33 -0.73 -17.56 6.36
N SER A 34 0.24 -16.64 6.30
CA SER A 34 0.63 -15.81 7.44
C SER A 34 -0.10 -14.49 7.33
N ILE A 35 -1.41 -14.57 7.54
CA ILE A 35 -2.22 -13.43 7.97
C ILE A 35 -1.74 -13.13 9.38
N ASN A 36 -1.05 -12.01 9.53
CA ASN A 36 -0.67 -11.50 10.84
C ASN A 36 -1.94 -11.39 11.72
N PRO A 37 -1.98 -12.02 12.91
CA PRO A 37 -3.19 -12.10 13.75
C PRO A 37 -3.59 -10.77 14.42
N LEU A 38 -2.90 -9.67 14.13
CA LEU A 38 -3.31 -8.30 14.47
C LEU A 38 -4.30 -7.68 13.46
N ALA A 39 -4.73 -8.42 12.43
CA ALA A 39 -5.87 -8.08 11.59
C ALA A 39 -7.25 -8.16 12.32
N SER A 40 -7.24 -8.29 13.64
CA SER A 40 -8.40 -8.68 14.46
C SER A 40 -8.84 -7.59 15.45
N ALA A 41 -8.77 -6.32 15.06
CA ALA A 41 -9.39 -5.23 15.82
C ALA A 41 -10.38 -4.47 14.91
N GLY A 42 -11.51 -5.13 14.62
CA GLY A 42 -12.65 -4.57 13.88
C GLY A 42 -13.14 -5.53 12.80
N LEU A 43 -14.04 -6.46 13.15
CA LEU A 43 -14.65 -7.43 12.23
C LEU A 43 -15.69 -6.75 11.30
N GLY A 44 -15.17 -5.94 10.41
CA GLY A 44 -15.76 -5.53 9.14
C GLY A 44 -14.60 -5.47 8.15
N GLY A 45 -14.59 -6.35 7.14
CA GLY A 45 -13.45 -6.50 6.25
C GLY A 45 -13.07 -5.16 5.59
N SER A 46 -11.77 -4.87 5.46
CA SER A 46 -11.32 -3.70 4.70
C SER A 46 -11.70 -3.88 3.23
N TRP A 47 -12.57 -3.01 2.70
CA TRP A 47 -12.96 -3.02 1.31
C TRP A 47 -11.74 -2.82 0.41
N LEU A 48 -10.83 -1.91 0.79
CA LEU A 48 -9.59 -1.66 0.07
C LEU A 48 -8.71 -2.90 0.00
N ALA A 49 -8.51 -3.60 1.12
CA ALA A 49 -7.71 -4.83 1.14
C ALA A 49 -8.34 -5.93 0.26
N SER A 50 -9.65 -6.13 0.37
CA SER A 50 -10.39 -7.12 -0.43
C SER A 50 -10.44 -6.79 -1.92
N ASN A 51 -10.24 -5.53 -2.31
CA ASN A 51 -10.25 -5.06 -3.68
C ASN A 51 -8.86 -4.70 -4.22
N LEU A 52 -7.79 -5.17 -3.59
CA LEU A 52 -6.43 -4.89 -4.06
C LEU A 52 -6.26 -5.33 -5.53
N GLY A 53 -5.76 -4.43 -6.37
CA GLY A 53 -5.60 -4.64 -7.82
C GLY A 53 -6.86 -4.37 -8.65
N SER A 54 -8.03 -4.21 -8.03
CA SER A 54 -9.28 -3.88 -8.73
C SER A 54 -9.21 -2.52 -9.41
N SER A 55 -9.85 -2.44 -10.57
CA SER A 55 -10.03 -1.18 -11.30
C SER A 55 -11.18 -0.35 -10.73
N ARG A 56 -11.39 0.85 -11.28
CA ARG A 56 -12.48 1.75 -10.87
C ARG A 56 -13.84 1.04 -10.92
N PRO A 57 -14.60 1.00 -9.80
CA PRO A 57 -15.95 0.47 -9.79
C PRO A 57 -16.88 1.21 -10.74
N GLN A 58 -17.86 0.51 -11.32
CA GLN A 58 -18.89 1.15 -12.13
C GLN A 58 -19.68 2.17 -11.30
N GLY A 59 -19.94 3.34 -11.87
CA GLY A 59 -20.62 4.45 -11.18
C GLY A 59 -19.70 5.33 -10.31
N ALA A 60 -18.44 4.93 -10.06
CA ALA A 60 -17.49 5.79 -9.37
C ALA A 60 -17.02 6.95 -10.27
N PRO A 61 -16.74 8.16 -9.72
CA PRO A 61 -16.20 9.29 -10.48
C PRO A 61 -14.84 8.99 -11.11
N GLY A 62 -14.41 9.79 -12.10
CA GLY A 62 -13.14 9.57 -12.80
C GLY A 62 -11.93 9.50 -11.85
N ALA A 63 -11.82 10.48 -10.95
CA ALA A 63 -10.97 10.38 -9.76
C ALA A 63 -11.77 9.75 -8.62
N TRP A 64 -11.36 8.56 -8.16
CA TRP A 64 -12.19 7.71 -7.27
C TRP A 64 -11.52 7.30 -5.95
N CYS A 65 -10.44 7.97 -5.53
CA CYS A 65 -9.83 7.72 -4.21
C CYS A 65 -10.81 7.99 -3.06
N GLY A 66 -11.57 9.10 -3.12
CA GLY A 66 -12.62 9.41 -2.15
C GLY A 66 -13.76 8.39 -2.17
N TYR A 67 -14.20 7.95 -3.35
CA TYR A 67 -15.19 6.87 -3.46
C TYR A 67 -14.72 5.58 -2.79
N ALA A 68 -13.47 5.16 -3.05
CA ALA A 68 -12.90 3.97 -2.44
C ALA A 68 -12.84 4.08 -0.91
N MET A 69 -12.46 5.25 -0.40
CA MET A 69 -12.43 5.50 1.05
C MET A 69 -13.84 5.54 1.68
N ARG A 70 -14.88 5.97 0.95
CA ARG A 70 -16.27 5.83 1.42
C ARG A 70 -16.65 4.36 1.58
N MET A 71 -16.32 3.53 0.58
CA MET A 71 -16.56 2.09 0.67
C MET A 71 -15.79 1.45 1.82
N GLU A 72 -14.56 1.89 2.07
CA GLU A 72 -13.76 1.48 3.22
C GLU A 72 -14.40 1.88 4.56
N MET A 73 -14.99 3.08 4.67
CA MET A 73 -15.71 3.50 5.87
C MET A 73 -16.96 2.65 6.11
N VAL A 74 -17.73 2.37 5.05
CA VAL A 74 -18.91 1.51 5.11
C VAL A 74 -18.51 0.09 5.55
N SER A 75 -17.46 -0.47 4.95
CA SER A 75 -17.04 -1.84 5.23
C SER A 75 -16.48 -2.03 6.65
N GLN A 76 -15.92 -0.98 7.24
CA GLN A 76 -15.48 -0.96 8.64
C GLN A 76 -16.59 -0.56 9.63
N GLY A 77 -17.83 -0.35 9.17
CA GLY A 77 -18.97 -0.06 10.05
C GLY A 77 -19.11 1.39 10.50
N TYR A 78 -18.38 2.34 9.91
CA TYR A 78 -18.53 3.78 10.21
C TYR A 78 -19.70 4.44 9.49
N GLY A 79 -20.33 3.73 8.56
CA GLY A 79 -21.35 4.28 7.66
C GLY A 79 -20.76 5.05 6.49
N ASP A 80 -21.62 5.42 5.55
CA ASP A 80 -21.24 6.24 4.40
C ASP A 80 -21.28 7.73 4.80
N PRO A 81 -20.15 8.47 4.73
CA PRO A 81 -20.14 9.89 5.09
C PRO A 81 -20.82 10.79 4.04
N GLY A 82 -21.21 10.26 2.87
CA GLY A 82 -21.95 10.99 1.84
C GLY A 82 -21.15 11.22 0.55
N PRO A 83 -21.83 11.54 -0.58
CA PRO A 83 -21.21 11.68 -1.89
C PRO A 83 -20.22 12.84 -2.02
N GLU A 84 -20.29 13.86 -1.17
CA GLU A 84 -19.32 14.95 -1.10
C GLU A 84 -17.91 14.44 -0.72
N PHE A 85 -17.82 13.31 -0.02
CA PHE A 85 -16.56 12.62 0.28
C PHE A 85 -15.98 11.87 -0.91
N ASN A 86 -16.59 11.95 -2.09
CA ASN A 86 -15.86 11.67 -3.33
C ASN A 86 -14.73 12.69 -3.57
N LEU A 87 -14.85 13.91 -3.01
CA LEU A 87 -13.84 14.97 -3.07
C LEU A 87 -12.88 14.89 -1.87
N VAL A 88 -11.59 14.94 -2.16
CA VAL A 88 -10.50 14.83 -1.16
C VAL A 88 -10.59 15.92 -0.09
N SER A 89 -11.00 17.13 -0.46
CA SER A 89 -11.09 18.29 0.46
C SER A 89 -12.05 18.11 1.63
N HIS A 90 -12.99 17.17 1.56
CA HIS A 90 -13.96 16.92 2.62
C HIS A 90 -13.42 15.99 3.72
N TRP A 91 -12.39 15.18 3.43
CA TRP A 91 -11.93 14.10 4.32
C TRP A 91 -11.33 14.55 5.65
N CYS A 92 -10.85 15.79 5.75
CA CYS A 92 -10.36 16.33 7.02
C CYS A 92 -11.46 16.56 8.07
N ARG A 93 -12.73 16.42 7.70
CA ARG A 93 -13.89 16.59 8.60
C ARG A 93 -14.32 15.28 9.28
N VAL A 94 -13.76 14.14 8.90
CA VAL A 94 -14.13 12.82 9.45
C VAL A 94 -13.44 12.57 10.79
N GLY A 95 -14.16 11.91 11.70
CA GLY A 95 -13.66 11.33 12.95
C GLY A 95 -12.83 12.30 13.78
N SER A 96 -11.80 11.84 14.47
CA SER A 96 -10.93 12.70 15.28
C SER A 96 -9.55 12.89 14.64
N ALA A 97 -8.76 13.84 15.14
CA ALA A 97 -7.39 14.02 14.64
C ALA A 97 -6.55 12.78 14.95
N ALA A 98 -5.75 12.35 13.98
CA ALA A 98 -4.78 11.27 14.15
C ALA A 98 -3.36 11.80 13.95
N PRO A 99 -2.34 11.19 14.57
CA PRO A 99 -0.95 11.43 14.17
C PRO A 99 -0.78 11.13 12.67
N VAL A 100 0.09 11.90 12.01
CA VAL A 100 0.37 11.67 10.59
C VAL A 100 1.09 10.34 10.43
N GLY A 101 0.57 9.45 9.57
CA GLY A 101 1.14 8.12 9.35
C GLY A 101 0.76 7.08 10.40
N ALA A 102 -0.21 7.36 11.28
CA ALA A 102 -0.72 6.35 12.20
C ALA A 102 -1.44 5.23 11.43
N ILE A 103 -1.08 3.97 11.67
CA ILE A 103 -1.72 2.82 10.99
C ILE A 103 -3.23 2.83 11.26
N GLY A 104 -4.03 2.63 10.21
CA GLY A 104 -5.49 2.67 10.27
C GLY A 104 -6.09 4.07 10.12
N SER A 105 -5.28 5.13 10.18
CA SER A 105 -5.76 6.49 9.92
C SER A 105 -6.03 6.75 8.44
N ILE A 106 -6.87 7.74 8.19
CA ILE A 106 -7.11 8.34 6.89
C ILE A 106 -6.02 9.38 6.67
N PHE A 107 -5.20 9.17 5.64
CA PHE A 107 -4.16 10.10 5.21
C PHE A 107 -4.69 10.92 4.05
N VAL A 108 -4.73 12.25 4.22
CA VAL A 108 -5.19 13.17 3.18
C VAL A 108 -4.00 13.98 2.71
N SER A 109 -3.66 13.85 1.43
CA SER A 109 -2.66 14.67 0.75
C SER A 109 -3.31 15.59 -0.28
N ARG A 110 -2.54 16.49 -0.89
CA ARG A 110 -3.08 17.40 -1.92
C ARG A 110 -3.59 16.61 -3.13
N GLY A 111 -4.90 16.42 -3.20
CA GLY A 111 -5.58 15.74 -4.32
C GLY A 111 -5.67 14.22 -4.19
N HIS A 112 -5.30 13.63 -3.05
CA HIS A 112 -5.47 12.21 -2.81
C HIS A 112 -5.87 11.91 -1.36
N VAL A 113 -6.60 10.82 -1.16
CA VAL A 113 -6.95 10.30 0.17
C VAL A 113 -6.72 8.80 0.18
N SER A 114 -6.17 8.29 1.28
CA SER A 114 -5.79 6.91 1.44
C SER A 114 -5.94 6.46 2.89
N LYS A 115 -5.84 5.15 3.12
CA LYS A 115 -5.73 4.56 4.46
C LYS A 115 -4.28 4.19 4.72
N VAL A 116 -3.75 4.57 5.86
CA VAL A 116 -2.41 4.14 6.30
C VAL A 116 -2.46 2.67 6.70
N VAL A 117 -1.50 1.89 6.23
CA VAL A 117 -1.34 0.46 6.54
C VAL A 117 0.07 0.20 7.06
N ALA A 118 0.26 -0.97 7.67
CA ALA A 118 1.61 -1.45 7.97
C ALA A 118 2.35 -1.78 6.66
N GLY A 119 3.62 -1.41 6.55
CA GLY A 119 4.46 -1.74 5.41
C GLY A 119 5.79 -1.02 5.43
N ASP A 120 6.75 -1.55 4.68
CA ASP A 120 8.08 -0.97 4.55
C ASP A 120 8.08 0.12 3.49
N CYS A 121 8.46 1.33 3.89
CA CYS A 121 8.57 2.48 3.02
C CYS A 121 9.84 3.28 3.36
N PRO A 122 10.43 4.02 2.39
CA PRO A 122 11.57 4.89 2.67
C PRO A 122 11.29 5.91 3.78
N ALA A 123 12.35 6.36 4.45
CA ALA A 123 12.25 7.43 5.44
C ALA A 123 11.51 8.66 4.91
N GLY A 124 10.63 9.25 5.73
CA GLY A 124 9.79 10.39 5.34
C GLY A 124 8.57 10.03 4.49
N THR A 125 8.28 8.74 4.30
CA THR A 125 7.07 8.25 3.64
C THR A 125 6.30 7.27 4.51
N VAL A 126 5.01 7.09 4.22
CA VAL A 126 4.12 6.16 4.95
C VAL A 126 3.50 5.18 3.95
N ALA A 127 3.34 3.92 4.36
CA ALA A 127 2.64 2.93 3.55
C ALA A 127 1.13 3.21 3.61
N THR A 128 0.50 3.34 2.44
CA THR A 128 -0.94 3.56 2.31
C THR A 128 -1.56 2.61 1.30
N ILE A 129 -2.86 2.41 1.41
CA ILE A 129 -3.72 1.76 0.42
C ILE A 129 -4.82 2.73 -0.01
N SER A 130 -5.07 2.84 -1.31
CA SER A 130 -6.18 3.65 -1.84
C SER A 130 -6.63 3.18 -3.21
N GLY A 131 -7.85 3.57 -3.59
CA GLY A 131 -8.33 3.53 -4.97
C GLY A 131 -7.77 4.67 -5.81
N ASN A 132 -7.75 4.50 -7.12
CA ASN A 132 -7.18 5.47 -8.06
C ASN A 132 -5.74 5.88 -7.73
N ALA A 133 -4.98 4.97 -7.16
CA ALA A 133 -3.58 5.15 -6.81
C ALA A 133 -2.71 4.90 -8.07
N THR A 134 -1.66 4.08 -7.93
CA THR A 134 -0.85 3.60 -9.05
C THR A 134 -1.71 2.86 -10.08
N ALA A 135 -1.45 3.13 -11.37
CA ALA A 135 -2.13 2.50 -12.50
C ALA A 135 -3.68 2.60 -12.47
N ARG A 136 -4.25 3.58 -11.75
CA ARG A 136 -5.71 3.79 -11.61
C ARG A 136 -6.44 2.58 -11.00
N ARG A 137 -5.79 1.87 -10.09
CA ARG A 137 -6.31 0.69 -9.38
C ARG A 137 -6.33 0.93 -7.87
N VAL A 138 -6.93 -0.01 -7.12
CA VAL A 138 -6.62 -0.13 -5.69
C VAL A 138 -5.19 -0.66 -5.56
N SER A 139 -4.32 0.06 -4.86
CA SER A 139 -2.91 -0.32 -4.75
C SER A 139 -2.29 0.20 -3.47
N HIS A 140 -1.23 -0.46 -3.03
CA HIS A 140 -0.33 0.09 -2.02
C HIS A 140 0.59 1.15 -2.64
N MET A 141 1.00 2.12 -1.83
CA MET A 141 2.00 3.13 -2.20
C MET A 141 2.70 3.67 -0.97
N CYS A 142 3.88 4.27 -1.18
CA CYS A 142 4.57 5.05 -0.16
C CYS A 142 4.29 6.54 -0.42
N GLU A 143 3.49 7.17 0.44
CA GLU A 143 3.17 8.59 0.34
C GLU A 143 4.10 9.44 1.20
N ARG A 144 4.56 10.59 0.68
CA ARG A 144 5.40 11.51 1.45
C ARG A 144 4.61 12.15 2.58
N VAL A 145 5.12 12.02 3.81
CA VAL A 145 4.57 12.67 5.02
C VAL A 145 4.45 14.19 4.82
N SER A 146 5.42 14.81 4.14
CA SER A 146 5.44 16.26 3.87
C SER A 146 4.30 16.76 2.98
N THR A 147 3.54 15.86 2.33
CA THR A 147 2.38 16.22 1.50
C THR A 147 1.06 16.12 2.25
N ALA A 148 1.07 15.65 3.50
CA ALA A 148 -0.11 15.53 4.33
C ALA A 148 -0.75 16.90 4.56
N VAL A 149 -2.03 17.00 4.24
CA VAL A 149 -2.91 18.12 4.58
C VAL A 149 -3.53 17.86 5.96
N CYS A 150 -3.97 16.63 6.22
CA CYS A 150 -4.44 16.20 7.52
C CYS A 150 -4.35 14.67 7.66
N SER A 151 -4.44 14.19 8.89
CA SER A 151 -4.58 12.77 9.24
C SER A 151 -5.72 12.62 10.22
N ARG A 152 -6.64 11.68 9.97
CA ARG A 152 -7.87 11.51 10.77
C ARG A 152 -8.09 10.05 11.14
N TRP A 153 -8.57 9.78 12.34
CA TRP A 153 -9.17 8.49 12.63
C TRP A 153 -10.52 8.39 11.89
N PRO A 154 -10.88 7.25 11.30
CA PRO A 154 -12.20 7.07 10.73
C PRO A 154 -13.29 7.21 11.82
N GLY A 155 -14.44 7.77 11.45
CA GLY A 155 -15.52 8.07 12.39
C GLY A 155 -16.65 8.85 11.73
N LYS A 156 -17.54 9.43 12.55
CA LYS A 156 -18.61 10.30 12.05
C LYS A 156 -18.04 11.60 11.47
N VAL A 157 -18.78 12.24 10.56
CA VAL A 157 -18.43 13.59 10.06
C VAL A 157 -18.65 14.59 11.19
N ASN A 158 -17.65 15.43 11.46
CA ASN A 158 -17.79 16.55 12.38
C ASN A 158 -18.40 17.74 11.64
N SER A 159 -19.48 18.27 12.21
CA SER A 159 -20.16 19.49 11.77
C SER A 159 -19.32 20.74 12.02
#